data_AF-A0A525J235-F1
#
_entry.id   AF-A0A525J235-F1
#
_cell.length_a   1.000
_cell.length_b   1.000
_cell.length_c   1.000
_cell.angle_alpha   90.00
_cell.angle_beta   90.00
_cell.angle_gamma   90.00
#
_symmetry.space_group_name_H-M   'P 1'
#
loop_
_entity.id
_entity.type
_entity.pdbx_description
1 polymer ?
#
loop_
_entity_poly.entity_id
_entity_poly.type
_entity_poly.pdbx_seq_one_letter_code
_entity_poly.pdbx_strand_id
1 'polypeptide(L)'
;MDDPNADISVLTRLELYFSIRQFTRTTRRFAEIFAYDYEMVMIFFVVVEACFQAILNLGGASSDRDSIEQIYLESASIGVSLFGISDASGIPRETVRRKVKALTDLGYVAVSEKTKNIYIPISAFFDLNIFDAFRLYVADIDQFVRTLQFYAKDDR
;
A
#
# COMPACT_ATOMS: atom_id res chain seq x y z
N MET A 1 31.23 3.00 -29.95
CA MET A 1 30.33 4.16 -30.15
C MET A 1 29.16 3.85 -29.25
N ASP A 2 29.32 4.17 -27.98
CA ASP A 2 28.28 3.94 -26.96
C ASP A 2 27.14 4.88 -27.29
N ASP A 3 25.99 4.31 -27.64
CA ASP A 3 24.77 5.08 -27.84
C ASP A 3 24.17 5.29 -26.45
N PRO A 4 24.22 6.50 -25.86
CA PRO A 4 23.64 6.76 -24.55
C PRO A 4 22.13 6.47 -24.48
N ASN A 5 21.43 6.33 -25.62
CA ASN A 5 20.04 5.89 -25.63
C ASN A 5 19.88 4.38 -25.45
N ALA A 6 20.90 3.58 -25.77
CA ALA A 6 20.90 2.14 -25.53
C ALA A 6 20.93 1.84 -24.03
N ASP A 7 21.74 2.57 -23.26
CA ASP A 7 21.87 2.41 -21.81
C ASP A 7 20.61 2.86 -21.06
N ILE A 8 20.03 3.99 -21.48
CA ILE A 8 18.72 4.45 -20.96
C ILE A 8 17.64 3.40 -21.22
N SER A 9 17.64 2.75 -22.40
CA SER A 9 16.67 1.69 -22.71
C SER A 9 16.85 0.46 -21.82
N VAL A 10 18.08 0.07 -21.49
CA VAL A 10 18.37 -1.06 -20.60
C VAL A 10 17.95 -0.77 -19.17
N LEU A 11 18.28 0.41 -18.65
CA LEU A 11 17.88 0.84 -17.31
C LEU A 11 16.35 0.87 -17.16
N THR A 12 15.63 1.48 -18.12
CA THR A 12 14.16 1.51 -18.10
C THR A 12 13.55 0.10 -18.16
N ARG A 13 14.14 -0.83 -18.90
CA ARG A 13 13.68 -2.24 -18.95
C ARG A 13 13.90 -2.96 -17.61
N LEU A 14 15.02 -2.70 -16.94
CA LEU A 14 15.31 -3.25 -15.62
C LEU A 14 14.35 -2.68 -14.56
N GLU A 15 14.12 -1.38 -14.55
CA GLU A 15 13.15 -0.71 -13.68
C GLU A 15 11.75 -1.32 -13.82
N LEU A 16 11.30 -1.51 -15.06
CA LEU A 16 10.01 -2.15 -15.34
C LEU A 16 9.96 -3.59 -14.82
N TYR A 17 10.99 -4.39 -15.11
CA TYR A 17 11.07 -5.78 -14.63
C TYR A 17 11.00 -5.86 -13.10
N PHE A 18 11.80 -5.06 -12.40
CA PHE A 18 11.82 -5.05 -10.95
C PHE A 18 10.49 -4.56 -10.36
N SER A 19 9.87 -3.55 -10.96
CA SER A 19 8.56 -3.05 -10.55
C SER A 19 7.48 -4.14 -10.66
N ILE A 20 7.42 -4.85 -11.80
CA ILE A 20 6.47 -5.96 -12.01
C ILE A 20 6.73 -7.09 -11.01
N ARG A 21 8.01 -7.47 -10.83
CA ARG A 21 8.40 -8.51 -9.87
C ARG A 21 7.98 -8.13 -8.46
N GLN A 22 8.21 -6.88 -8.06
CA GLN A 22 7.86 -6.38 -6.74
C GLN A 22 6.36 -6.37 -6.52
N PHE A 23 5.60 -5.89 -7.50
CA PHE A 23 4.15 -5.91 -7.47
C PHE A 23 3.62 -7.34 -7.30
N THR A 24 4.17 -8.30 -8.04
CA THR A 24 3.77 -9.71 -7.98
C THR A 24 4.06 -10.32 -6.61
N ARG A 25 5.26 -10.09 -6.06
CA ARG A 25 5.66 -10.65 -4.75
C ARG A 25 4.85 -10.05 -3.61
N THR A 26 4.65 -8.75 -3.63
CA THR A 26 3.90 -8.03 -2.59
C THR A 26 2.44 -8.47 -2.60
N THR A 27 1.80 -8.46 -3.77
CA THR A 27 0.42 -8.93 -3.93
C THR A 27 0.26 -10.38 -3.45
N ARG A 28 1.23 -11.27 -3.74
CA ARG A 28 1.20 -12.66 -3.27
C ARG A 28 1.28 -12.77 -1.73
N ARG A 29 2.14 -11.98 -1.09
CA ARG A 29 2.27 -11.98 0.38
C ARG A 29 0.97 -11.52 1.05
N PHE A 30 0.34 -10.46 0.55
CA PHE A 30 -0.96 -10.03 1.07
C PHE A 30 -2.07 -11.04 0.75
N ALA A 31 -2.01 -11.69 -0.41
CA ALA A 31 -2.93 -12.77 -0.75
C ALA A 31 -2.81 -13.92 0.26
N GLU A 32 -1.60 -14.29 0.70
CA GLU A 32 -1.41 -15.31 1.75
C GLU A 32 -2.12 -14.95 3.06
N ILE A 33 -2.07 -13.67 3.47
CA ILE A 33 -2.79 -13.17 4.66
C ILE A 33 -4.31 -13.31 4.47
N PHE A 34 -4.82 -13.06 3.27
CA PHE A 34 -6.25 -13.10 2.94
C PHE A 34 -6.68 -14.40 2.26
N ALA A 35 -5.99 -15.52 2.53
CA ALA A 35 -6.33 -16.85 2.01
C ALA A 35 -6.52 -16.90 0.47
N TYR A 36 -5.66 -16.17 -0.25
CA TYR A 36 -5.65 -15.96 -1.70
C TYR A 36 -6.89 -15.30 -2.29
N ASP A 37 -7.62 -14.53 -1.47
CA ASP A 37 -8.74 -13.69 -1.92
C ASP A 37 -8.23 -12.34 -2.48
N TYR A 38 -7.93 -12.31 -3.78
CA TYR A 38 -7.40 -11.12 -4.45
C TYR A 38 -8.37 -9.92 -4.44
N GLU A 39 -9.68 -10.15 -4.31
CA GLU A 39 -10.63 -9.04 -4.11
C GLU A 39 -10.43 -8.39 -2.75
N MET A 40 -10.17 -9.17 -1.69
CA MET A 40 -9.81 -8.62 -0.38
C MET A 40 -8.48 -7.88 -0.43
N VAL A 41 -7.47 -8.43 -1.13
CA VAL A 41 -6.16 -7.75 -1.30
C VAL A 41 -6.35 -6.38 -1.94
N MET A 42 -7.13 -6.32 -3.04
CA MET A 42 -7.36 -5.06 -3.75
C MET A 42 -8.13 -4.05 -2.90
N ILE A 43 -9.19 -4.50 -2.22
CA ILE A 43 -9.96 -3.64 -1.29
C ILE A 43 -9.05 -3.11 -0.18
N PHE A 44 -8.22 -3.97 0.41
CA PHE A 44 -7.27 -3.58 1.44
C PHE A 44 -6.28 -2.53 0.94
N PHE A 45 -5.70 -2.73 -0.26
CA PHE A 45 -4.78 -1.75 -0.86
C PHE A 45 -5.42 -0.38 -1.11
N VAL A 46 -6.66 -0.33 -1.59
CA VAL A 46 -7.37 0.96 -1.76
C VAL A 46 -7.55 1.67 -0.42
N VAL A 47 -7.84 0.93 0.66
CA VAL A 47 -7.96 1.52 2.00
C VAL A 47 -6.60 1.98 2.53
N VAL A 48 -5.52 1.20 2.33
CA VAL A 48 -4.14 1.58 2.66
C VAL A 48 -3.79 2.89 1.97
N GLU A 49 -3.98 2.96 0.66
CA GLU A 49 -3.66 4.13 -0.17
C GLU A 49 -4.38 5.38 0.37
N ALA A 50 -5.69 5.30 0.59
CA ALA A 50 -6.48 6.41 1.12
C ALA A 50 -5.98 6.88 2.50
N CYS A 51 -5.63 5.93 3.39
CA CYS A 51 -5.07 6.25 4.70
C CYS A 51 -3.68 6.90 4.60
N PHE A 52 -2.82 6.40 3.72
CA PHE A 52 -1.47 6.94 3.51
C PHE A 52 -1.52 8.33 2.90
N GLN A 53 -2.41 8.57 1.93
CA GLN A 53 -2.59 9.89 1.35
C GLN A 53 -3.03 10.91 2.40
N ALA A 54 -3.94 10.52 3.31
CA ALA A 54 -4.32 11.37 4.43
C ALA A 54 -3.12 11.65 5.36
N ILE A 55 -2.32 10.64 5.71
CA ILE A 55 -1.11 10.82 6.53
C ILE A 55 -0.09 11.73 5.84
N LEU A 56 0.16 11.58 4.54
CA LEU A 56 1.10 12.43 3.80
C LEU A 56 0.66 13.90 3.79
N ASN A 57 -0.64 14.13 3.58
CA ASN A 57 -1.22 15.48 3.63
C ASN A 57 -1.13 16.10 5.04
N LEU A 58 -1.18 15.27 6.09
CA LEU A 58 -1.06 15.69 7.49
C LEU A 58 0.39 15.85 7.97
N GLY A 59 1.29 14.94 7.57
CA GLY A 59 2.73 14.98 7.88
C GLY A 59 3.45 16.12 7.15
N GLY A 60 2.89 16.61 6.04
CA GLY A 60 3.28 17.89 5.47
C GLY A 60 2.95 19.10 6.36
N ALA A 61 2.08 18.94 7.35
CA ALA A 61 1.64 20.00 8.28
C ALA A 61 2.28 19.90 9.68
N SER A 62 2.72 18.72 10.15
CA SER A 62 3.49 18.57 11.40
C SER A 62 4.39 17.33 11.42
N SER A 63 5.56 17.44 12.05
CA SER A 63 6.60 16.38 12.11
C SER A 63 6.60 15.56 13.41
N ASP A 64 5.62 15.77 14.28
CA ASP A 64 5.54 15.12 15.59
C ASP A 64 4.66 13.86 15.54
N ARG A 65 5.19 12.75 16.06
CA ARG A 65 4.61 11.40 15.93
C ARG A 65 3.32 11.26 16.74
N ASP A 66 3.29 11.81 17.95
CA ASP A 66 2.14 11.74 18.85
C ASP A 66 0.98 12.59 18.28
N SER A 67 1.32 13.72 17.66
CA SER A 67 0.38 14.54 16.90
C SER A 67 -0.24 13.80 15.71
N ILE A 68 0.53 13.02 14.94
CA ILE A 68 0.01 12.21 13.81
C ILE A 68 -0.94 11.12 14.31
N GLU A 69 -0.59 10.42 15.39
CA GLU A 69 -1.44 9.38 15.99
C GLU A 69 -2.76 9.96 16.50
N GLN A 70 -2.71 11.10 17.19
CA GLN A 70 -3.91 11.75 17.69
C GLN A 70 -4.80 12.27 16.55
N ILE A 71 -4.23 12.89 15.51
CA ILE A 71 -4.98 13.29 14.32
C ILE A 71 -5.54 12.06 13.59
N TYR A 72 -4.79 10.95 13.55
CA TYR A 72 -5.26 9.71 12.93
C TYR A 72 -6.50 9.15 13.64
N LEU A 73 -6.50 9.20 14.97
CA LEU A 73 -7.61 8.74 15.81
C LEU A 73 -8.80 9.72 15.82
N GLU A 74 -8.55 11.01 15.68
CA GLU A 74 -9.58 12.06 15.76
C GLU A 74 -10.16 12.48 14.41
N SER A 75 -9.47 12.18 13.29
CA SER A 75 -9.85 12.66 11.98
C SER A 75 -10.99 11.85 11.36
N ALA A 76 -12.13 12.51 11.23
CA ALA A 76 -13.28 12.05 10.48
C ALA A 76 -12.98 11.79 8.98
N SER A 77 -11.92 12.38 8.41
CA SER A 77 -11.63 12.33 6.98
C SER A 77 -10.72 11.19 6.53
N ILE A 78 -10.23 10.35 7.46
CA ILE A 78 -9.32 9.25 7.12
C ILE A 78 -10.08 8.06 6.54
N GLY A 79 -9.47 7.43 5.53
CA GLY A 79 -10.01 6.25 4.87
C GLY A 79 -10.88 6.59 3.66
N VAL A 80 -11.74 5.65 3.28
CA VAL A 80 -12.49 5.70 2.02
C VAL A 80 -13.88 5.09 2.21
N SER A 81 -14.88 5.62 1.51
CA SER A 81 -16.26 5.09 1.58
C SER A 81 -16.41 3.78 0.79
N LEU A 82 -17.45 2.99 1.09
CA LEU A 82 -17.81 1.80 0.27
C LEU A 82 -17.95 2.14 -1.22
N PHE A 83 -18.51 3.31 -1.53
CA PHE A 83 -18.62 3.79 -2.90
C PHE A 83 -17.23 4.02 -3.51
N GLY A 84 -16.36 4.73 -2.80
CA GLY A 84 -15.00 5.03 -3.27
C GLY A 84 -14.18 3.77 -3.50
N ILE A 85 -14.32 2.75 -2.62
CA ILE A 85 -13.65 1.47 -2.82
C ILE A 85 -14.16 0.77 -4.09
N SER A 86 -15.48 0.73 -4.29
CA SER A 86 -16.08 0.10 -5.47
C SER A 86 -15.66 0.79 -6.77
N ASP A 87 -15.59 2.12 -6.76
CA ASP A 87 -15.18 2.93 -7.91
C ASP A 87 -13.68 2.72 -8.24
N ALA A 88 -12.81 2.80 -7.24
CA ALA A 88 -11.36 2.64 -7.43
C ALA A 88 -10.94 1.20 -7.80
N SER A 89 -11.61 0.19 -7.23
CA SER A 89 -11.27 -1.22 -7.47
C SER A 89 -12.00 -1.85 -8.65
N GLY A 90 -13.10 -1.26 -9.12
CA GLY A 90 -14.02 -1.87 -10.08
C GLY A 90 -14.84 -3.05 -9.53
N ILE A 91 -14.70 -3.37 -8.23
CA ILE A 91 -15.42 -4.49 -7.60
C ILE A 91 -16.87 -4.05 -7.28
N PRO A 92 -17.89 -4.89 -7.57
CA PRO A 92 -19.27 -4.56 -7.26
C PRO A 92 -19.49 -4.23 -5.78
N ARG A 93 -20.32 -3.21 -5.50
CA ARG A 93 -20.54 -2.69 -4.13
C ARG A 93 -20.94 -3.75 -3.11
N GLU A 94 -21.78 -4.71 -3.50
CA GLU A 94 -22.21 -5.78 -2.59
C GLU A 94 -21.05 -6.73 -2.26
N THR A 95 -20.20 -7.04 -3.24
CA THR A 95 -18.96 -7.78 -2.99
C THR A 95 -18.05 -6.98 -2.07
N VAL A 96 -17.86 -5.68 -2.33
CA VAL A 96 -17.06 -4.81 -1.45
C VAL A 96 -17.61 -4.83 -0.02
N ARG A 97 -18.92 -4.66 0.17
CA ARG A 97 -19.56 -4.70 1.50
C ARG A 97 -19.23 -6.00 2.25
N ARG A 98 -19.42 -7.15 1.60
CA ARG A 98 -19.16 -8.46 2.19
C ARG A 98 -17.69 -8.65 2.56
N LYS A 99 -16.78 -8.24 1.68
CA LYS A 99 -15.32 -8.38 1.87
C LYS A 99 -14.78 -7.40 2.91
N VAL A 100 -15.28 -6.17 2.95
CA VAL A 100 -15.00 -5.21 4.02
C VAL A 100 -15.44 -5.77 5.36
N LYS A 101 -16.64 -6.36 5.45
CA LYS A 101 -17.08 -7.01 6.69
C LYS A 101 -16.10 -8.12 7.12
N ALA A 102 -15.66 -8.97 6.19
CA ALA A 102 -14.67 -10.01 6.49
C ALA A 102 -13.33 -9.41 6.99
N LEU A 103 -12.82 -8.36 6.33
CA LEU A 103 -11.61 -7.65 6.76
C LEU A 103 -11.77 -6.99 8.14
N THR A 104 -12.97 -6.50 8.47
CA THR A 104 -13.28 -5.97 9.81
C THR A 104 -13.35 -7.07 10.85
N ASP A 105 -14.00 -8.20 10.55
CA ASP A 105 -14.05 -9.35 11.45
C ASP A 105 -12.63 -9.90 11.74
N LEU A 106 -11.71 -9.78 10.77
CA LEU A 106 -10.29 -10.13 10.92
C LEU A 106 -9.45 -9.04 11.62
N GLY A 107 -10.01 -7.86 11.88
CA GLY A 107 -9.33 -6.74 12.54
C GLY A 107 -8.39 -5.91 11.65
N TYR A 108 -8.38 -6.14 10.34
CA TYR A 108 -7.49 -5.44 9.40
C TYR A 108 -8.00 -4.07 8.97
N VAL A 109 -9.31 -3.85 9.01
CA VAL A 109 -9.93 -2.54 8.73
C VAL A 109 -11.05 -2.26 9.73
N ALA A 110 -11.33 -0.98 9.95
CA ALA A 110 -12.42 -0.52 10.80
C ALA A 110 -13.33 0.45 10.05
N VAL A 111 -14.57 0.61 10.53
CA VAL A 111 -15.53 1.55 9.96
C VAL A 111 -15.76 2.69 10.95
N SER A 112 -15.52 3.92 10.51
CA SER A 112 -15.76 5.10 11.32
C SER A 112 -17.26 5.25 11.63
N GLU A 113 -17.61 5.38 12.90
CA GLU A 113 -19.01 5.58 13.29
C GLU A 113 -19.58 6.91 12.78
N LYS A 114 -18.74 7.95 12.70
CA LYS A 114 -19.12 9.29 12.26
C LYS A 114 -19.30 9.39 10.75
N THR A 115 -18.31 8.92 9.97
CA THR A 115 -18.28 9.15 8.51
C THR A 115 -18.63 7.92 7.68
N LYS A 116 -18.67 6.75 8.30
CA LYS A 116 -18.83 5.45 7.63
C LYS A 116 -17.69 5.13 6.64
N ASN A 117 -16.60 5.88 6.70
CA ASN A 117 -15.38 5.54 5.96
C ASN A 117 -14.70 4.32 6.56
N ILE A 118 -14.11 3.51 5.70
CA ILE A 118 -13.29 2.36 6.03
C ILE A 118 -11.85 2.84 6.12
N TYR A 119 -11.18 2.50 7.21
CA TYR A 119 -9.79 2.90 7.49
C TYR A 119 -8.99 1.75 8.11
N ILE A 120 -7.67 1.91 8.21
CA ILE A 120 -6.79 0.93 8.85
C ILE A 120 -6.58 1.34 10.31
N PRO A 121 -7.04 0.56 11.30
CA PRO A 121 -6.76 0.91 12.69
C PRO A 121 -5.25 0.83 12.96
N ILE A 122 -4.74 1.71 13.82
CA ILE A 122 -3.32 1.72 14.21
C ILE A 122 -2.88 0.35 14.76
N SER A 123 -3.76 -0.37 15.46
CA SER A 123 -3.49 -1.74 15.93
C SER A 123 -3.17 -2.72 14.78
N ALA A 124 -3.79 -2.57 13.61
CA ALA A 124 -3.50 -3.40 12.44
C ALA A 124 -2.14 -3.08 11.80
N PHE A 125 -1.63 -1.86 11.96
CA PHE A 125 -0.25 -1.54 11.56
C PHE A 125 0.79 -2.29 12.39
N PHE A 126 0.46 -2.60 13.64
CA PHE A 126 1.33 -3.34 14.56
C PHE A 126 1.09 -4.85 14.54
N ASP A 127 0.13 -5.34 13.75
CA ASP A 127 0.02 -6.78 13.47
C ASP A 127 1.30 -7.23 12.75
N LEU A 128 1.98 -8.22 13.33
CA LEU A 128 3.26 -8.74 12.84
C LEU A 128 3.18 -9.15 11.36
N ASN A 129 2.07 -9.70 10.90
CA ASN A 129 1.94 -10.17 9.51
C ASN A 129 1.86 -9.01 8.51
N ILE A 130 1.13 -7.94 8.86
CA ILE A 130 1.04 -6.74 8.04
C ILE A 130 2.36 -5.98 8.08
N PHE A 131 2.93 -5.81 9.28
CA PHE A 131 4.18 -5.11 9.46
C PHE A 131 5.32 -5.82 8.72
N ASP A 132 5.39 -7.15 8.77
CA ASP A 132 6.37 -7.95 8.02
C ASP A 132 6.16 -7.82 6.52
N ALA A 133 4.91 -7.84 6.03
CA ALA A 133 4.62 -7.63 4.61
C ALA A 133 5.11 -6.25 4.12
N PHE A 134 4.87 -5.19 4.90
CA PHE A 134 5.38 -3.84 4.60
C PHE A 134 6.90 -3.73 4.75
N ARG A 135 7.48 -4.34 5.78
CA ARG A 135 8.94 -4.35 6.00
C ARG A 135 9.66 -5.05 4.84
N LEU A 136 9.14 -6.19 4.41
CA LEU A 136 9.67 -6.92 3.26
C LEU A 136 9.48 -6.12 1.96
N TYR A 137 8.36 -5.41 1.82
CA TYR A 137 8.16 -4.47 0.70
C TYR A 137 9.25 -3.39 0.66
N VAL A 138 9.55 -2.75 1.81
CA VAL A 138 10.62 -1.75 1.91
C VAL A 138 12.00 -2.37 1.64
N ALA A 139 12.27 -3.57 2.16
CA ALA A 139 13.54 -4.26 1.93
C ALA A 139 13.75 -4.60 0.44
N ASP A 140 12.69 -5.03 -0.24
CA ASP A 140 12.75 -5.31 -1.68
C ASP A 140 12.95 -4.01 -2.50
N ILE A 141 12.37 -2.86 -2.08
CA ILE A 141 12.67 -1.54 -2.68
C ILE A 141 14.13 -1.16 -2.48
N ASP A 142 14.66 -1.33 -1.27
CA ASP A 142 16.06 -1.03 -0.96
C ASP A 142 17.01 -1.90 -1.80
N GLN A 143 16.69 -3.19 -1.96
CA GLN A 143 17.42 -4.08 -2.87
C GLN A 143 17.35 -3.61 -4.32
N PHE A 144 16.19 -3.14 -4.78
CA PHE A 144 16.00 -2.57 -6.11
C PHE A 144 16.88 -1.33 -6.33
N VAL A 145 16.84 -0.36 -5.42
CA VAL A 145 17.66 0.86 -5.50
C VAL A 145 19.15 0.53 -5.54
N ARG A 146 19.62 -0.40 -4.70
CA ARG A 146 21.02 -0.86 -4.72
C ARG A 146 21.41 -1.51 -6.05
N THR A 147 20.49 -2.27 -6.64
CA THR A 147 20.73 -2.94 -7.93
C THR A 147 20.84 -1.91 -9.06
N LEU A 148 19.96 -0.91 -9.11
CA LEU A 148 20.07 0.19 -10.07
C LEU A 148 21.39 0.96 -9.91
N GLN A 149 21.78 1.26 -8.67
CA GLN A 149 23.05 1.93 -8.39
C GLN A 149 24.28 1.10 -8.78
N PHE A 150 24.20 -0.23 -8.74
CA PHE A 150 25.27 -1.11 -9.20
C PHE A 150 25.44 -1.00 -10.72
N TYR A 151 24.37 -1.15 -11.49
CA TYR A 151 24.43 -1.01 -12.95
C TYR A 151 24.82 0.41 -13.38
N ALA A 152 24.37 1.45 -12.68
CA ALA A 152 24.77 2.83 -12.94
C ALA A 152 26.24 3.16 -12.57
N LYS A 153 26.94 2.27 -11.85
CA LYS A 153 28.35 2.43 -11.47
C LYS A 153 29.33 1.73 -12.41
N ASP A 154 28.90 0.68 -13.12
CA ASP A 154 29.73 0.01 -14.15
C ASP A 154 29.89 0.85 -15.43
N ASP A 155 29.14 1.96 -15.56
CA ASP A 155 29.22 2.93 -16.66
C ASP A 155 30.20 4.11 -16.41
N ARG A 156 31.09 4.04 -15.41
CA ARG A 156 32.13 5.06 -15.15
C ARG A 156 33.55 4.55 -15.30
#